data_AF-A0A7S2VGZ8-F1
#
_entry.id   AF-A0A7S2VGZ8-F1
#
_cell.length_a   1.000
_cell.length_b   1.000
_cell.length_c   1.000
_cell.angle_alpha   90.00
_cell.angle_beta   90.00
_cell.angle_gamma   90.00
#
_symmetry.space_group_name_H-M   'P 1'
#
loop_
_entity.id
_entity.type
_entity.pdbx_description
1 polymer ?
#
loop_
_entity_poly.entity_id
_entity_poly.type
_entity_poly.pdbx_seq_one_letter_code
_entity_poly.pdbx_strand_id
1 'polypeptide(L)'
;GFLGFGTNSSISDDYPVMWMPTFPGSGSEMLLNLAQSLTGLPVSGIHAFHGKQCLVPGTLMCKTHYPADGVGAPYEYESRSRFSTTSIVFMLRNPARAIPSGLNWLWEKKYQKASHSMKMPLDYWRAMRNETFETGVFSIHKWKAMID
;
A
#
# COMPACT_ATOMS: atom_id res chain seq x y z
N GLY A 1 40.51 4.19 2.93
CA GLY A 1 39.94 3.95 4.26
C GLY A 1 38.44 3.90 4.11
N PHE A 2 37.83 2.75 4.40
CA PHE A 2 36.38 2.62 4.48
C PHE A 2 35.94 3.19 5.84
N LEU A 3 35.13 4.25 5.83
CA LEU A 3 34.42 4.69 7.03
C LEU A 3 33.21 3.77 7.19
N GLY A 4 33.38 2.72 7.98
CA GLY A 4 32.26 1.91 8.47
C GLY A 4 31.51 2.70 9.54
N PHE A 5 30.25 3.03 9.27
CA PHE A 5 29.33 3.44 10.32
C PHE A 5 28.93 2.19 11.10
N GLY A 6 29.62 1.95 12.23
CA GLY A 6 29.18 0.98 13.21
C GLY A 6 27.95 1.50 13.94
N THR A 7 26.79 0.90 13.72
CA THR A 7 25.64 1.05 14.61
C THR A 7 25.64 -0.10 15.61
N ASN A 8 26.52 -0.01 16.60
CA ASN A 8 26.36 -0.75 17.84
C ASN A 8 25.33 0.01 18.70
N SER A 9 24.06 -0.24 18.41
CA SER A 9 22.98 -0.06 19.37
C SER A 9 22.07 -1.25 19.18
N SER A 10 22.00 -2.11 20.18
CA SER A 10 20.93 -3.08 20.33
C SER A 10 19.60 -2.31 20.39
N ILE A 11 19.05 -1.98 19.22
CA ILE A 11 17.65 -1.61 19.08
C ILE A 11 16.92 -2.85 19.60
N SER A 12 16.24 -2.71 20.73
CA SER A 12 15.39 -3.77 21.26
C SER A 12 14.51 -4.29 20.12
N ASP A 13 14.50 -5.61 19.90
CA ASP A 13 13.79 -6.31 18.81
C ASP A 13 12.25 -6.13 18.83
N ASP A 14 11.73 -5.23 19.67
CA ASP A 14 10.34 -5.15 20.09
C ASP A 14 9.82 -3.70 20.08
N TYR A 15 10.00 -2.99 18.97
CA TYR A 15 9.27 -1.74 18.73
C TYR A 15 7.91 -2.03 18.07
N PRO A 16 6.86 -1.27 18.42
CA PRO A 16 5.54 -1.46 17.84
C PRO A 16 5.56 -1.15 16.35
N VAL A 17 4.98 -2.03 15.54
CA VAL A 17 4.84 -1.83 14.09
C VAL A 17 3.99 -0.59 13.82
N MET A 18 4.47 0.30 12.96
CA MET A 18 3.71 1.44 12.47
C MET A 18 2.83 1.04 11.28
N TRP A 19 1.53 1.27 11.36
CA TRP A 19 0.63 0.95 10.26
C TRP A 19 0.54 2.09 9.26
N MET A 20 0.58 1.74 7.97
CA MET A 20 0.42 2.67 6.87
C MET A 20 -0.75 2.25 5.95
N PRO A 21 -2.00 2.50 6.38
CA PRO A 21 -3.15 2.44 5.51
C PRO A 21 -3.09 3.52 4.41
N THR A 22 -3.41 3.13 3.18
CA THR A 22 -3.32 3.98 2.00
C THR A 22 -4.29 3.52 0.92
N PHE A 23 -4.84 4.43 0.13
CA PHE A 23 -5.51 4.05 -1.13
C PHE A 23 -4.46 3.59 -2.17
N PRO A 24 -4.72 2.57 -3.02
CA PRO A 24 -3.81 2.17 -4.09
C PRO A 24 -3.38 3.33 -4.99
N GLY A 25 -2.09 3.38 -5.34
CA GLY A 25 -1.54 4.46 -6.18
C GLY A 25 -1.24 5.78 -5.45
N SER A 26 -1.35 5.82 -4.12
CA SER A 26 -1.07 7.04 -3.34
C SER A 26 0.42 7.29 -3.05
N GLY A 27 1.30 6.34 -3.38
CA GLY A 27 2.76 6.49 -3.18
C GLY A 27 3.32 5.74 -1.97
N SER A 28 2.61 4.73 -1.47
CA SER A 28 3.02 3.99 -0.29
C SER A 28 4.37 3.26 -0.41
N GLU A 29 4.73 2.74 -1.59
CA GLU A 29 6.06 2.16 -1.81
C GLU A 29 7.19 3.17 -1.63
N MET A 30 6.96 4.43 -2.02
CA MET A 30 7.96 5.50 -1.86
C MET A 30 8.23 5.75 -0.37
N LEU A 31 7.18 5.77 0.46
CA LEU A 31 7.36 5.99 1.89
C LEU A 31 7.96 4.76 2.60
N LEU A 32 7.60 3.54 2.21
CA LEU A 32 8.27 2.34 2.71
C LEU A 32 9.78 2.39 2.41
N ASN A 33 10.15 2.65 1.15
CA ASN A 33 11.56 2.71 0.74
C ASN A 33 12.32 3.84 1.46
N LEU A 34 11.68 5.00 1.65
CA LEU A 34 12.25 6.10 2.41
C LEU A 34 12.47 5.72 3.88
N ALA A 35 11.46 5.15 4.53
CA ALA A 35 11.54 4.72 5.92
C ALA A 35 12.66 3.68 6.11
N GLN A 36 12.74 2.70 5.21
CA GLN A 36 13.80 1.69 5.22
C GLN A 36 15.18 2.31 4.98
N SER A 37 15.30 3.24 4.03
CA SER A 37 16.59 3.89 3.73
C SER A 37 17.09 4.79 4.87
N LEU A 38 16.17 5.47 5.57
CA LEU A 38 16.51 6.35 6.69
C LEU A 38 16.88 5.60 7.97
N THR A 39 16.26 4.45 8.21
CA THR A 39 16.38 3.74 9.49
C THR A 39 17.21 2.47 9.41
N GLY A 40 17.38 1.90 8.21
CA GLY A 40 17.94 0.56 8.01
C GLY A 40 17.02 -0.57 8.50
N LEU A 41 15.83 -0.25 9.04
CA LEU A 41 14.93 -1.23 9.63
C LEU A 41 14.03 -1.89 8.56
N PRO A 42 13.67 -3.17 8.73
CA PRO A 42 12.73 -3.85 7.86
C PRO A 42 11.39 -3.13 7.75
N VAL A 43 10.86 -3.07 6.53
CA VAL A 43 9.51 -2.57 6.24
C VAL A 43 8.77 -3.62 5.42
N SER A 44 7.45 -3.61 5.47
CA SER A 44 6.62 -4.63 4.84
C SER A 44 5.28 -4.08 4.34
N GLY A 45 4.60 -4.85 3.51
CA GLY A 45 3.23 -4.59 3.10
C GLY A 45 2.37 -5.85 3.11
N ILE A 46 1.07 -5.66 3.27
CA ILE A 46 0.07 -6.71 3.04
C ILE A 46 -0.47 -6.53 1.64
N HIS A 47 -0.22 -7.54 0.82
CA HIS A 47 -0.89 -7.71 -0.46
C HIS A 47 -1.78 -8.95 -0.36
N ALA A 48 -2.91 -8.95 -1.08
CA ALA A 48 -3.96 -9.97 -1.02
C ALA A 48 -3.51 -11.44 -1.22
N PHE A 49 -2.23 -11.69 -1.54
CA PHE A 49 -1.67 -13.02 -1.82
C PHE A 49 -0.39 -13.38 -1.03
N HIS A 50 0.12 -12.48 -0.17
CA HIS A 50 1.34 -12.76 0.61
C HIS A 50 1.07 -12.49 2.10
N GLY A 51 0.51 -13.51 2.75
CA GLY A 51 0.28 -13.51 4.19
C GLY A 51 1.59 -13.49 4.98
N LYS A 52 1.58 -12.77 6.11
CA LYS A 52 2.55 -12.77 7.22
C LYS A 52 3.76 -11.83 7.15
N GLN A 53 3.94 -11.03 6.10
CA GLN A 53 5.16 -10.21 5.98
C GLN A 53 5.29 -9.12 7.06
N CYS A 54 4.17 -8.57 7.57
CA CYS A 54 4.22 -7.55 8.63
C CYS A 54 4.27 -8.11 10.06
N LEU A 55 4.35 -9.43 10.22
CA LEU A 55 4.39 -10.10 11.52
C LEU A 55 5.82 -10.52 11.92
N VAL A 56 6.82 -10.16 11.09
CA VAL A 56 8.23 -10.41 11.35
C VAL A 56 8.72 -9.48 12.48
N PRO A 57 9.33 -10.00 13.55
CA PRO A 57 9.93 -9.18 14.61
C PRO A 57 10.89 -8.14 14.04
N GLY A 58 10.89 -6.93 14.61
CA GLY A 58 11.67 -5.81 14.07
C GLY A 58 11.17 -5.30 12.71
N THR A 59 9.87 -5.34 12.43
CA THR A 59 9.28 -4.62 11.27
C THR A 59 8.88 -3.21 11.70
N LEU A 60 9.47 -2.17 11.09
CA LEU A 60 9.19 -0.77 11.42
C LEU A 60 7.82 -0.35 10.97
N MET A 61 7.48 -0.66 9.72
CA MET A 61 6.27 -0.16 9.08
C MET A 61 5.59 -1.24 8.27
N CYS A 62 4.27 -1.34 8.41
CA CYS A 62 3.42 -2.23 7.64
C CYS A 62 2.40 -1.44 6.80
N LYS A 63 2.51 -1.56 5.49
CA LYS A 63 1.55 -1.02 4.53
C LYS A 63 0.30 -1.90 4.42
N THR A 64 -0.86 -1.26 4.29
CA THR A 64 -2.11 -1.95 3.92
C THR A 64 -2.99 -1.09 3.00
N HIS A 65 -3.78 -1.76 2.15
CA HIS A 65 -4.84 -1.15 1.34
C HIS A 65 -6.26 -1.48 1.85
N TYR A 66 -6.36 -2.23 2.96
CA TYR A 66 -7.64 -2.61 3.52
C TYR A 66 -8.36 -1.42 4.18
N PRO A 67 -9.69 -1.37 4.06
CA PRO A 67 -10.49 -0.39 4.77
C PRO A 67 -10.42 -0.61 6.29
N ALA A 68 -10.75 0.45 7.04
CA ALA A 68 -10.64 0.46 8.50
C ALA A 68 -11.60 -0.54 9.19
N ASP A 69 -12.71 -0.89 8.52
CA ASP A 69 -13.66 -1.92 8.97
C ASP A 69 -13.15 -3.35 8.74
N GLY A 70 -11.95 -3.52 8.16
CA GLY A 70 -11.31 -4.81 7.94
C GLY A 70 -11.93 -5.64 6.81
N VAL A 71 -12.90 -5.09 6.06
CA VAL A 71 -13.58 -5.83 5.01
C VAL A 71 -12.57 -6.29 3.94
N GLY A 72 -12.48 -7.61 3.76
CA GLY A 72 -11.57 -8.27 2.81
C GLY A 72 -10.14 -8.49 3.33
N ALA A 73 -9.81 -8.08 4.55
CA ALA A 73 -8.52 -8.36 5.17
C ALA A 73 -8.36 -9.87 5.45
N PRO A 74 -7.14 -10.45 5.39
CA PRO A 74 -6.92 -11.84 5.74
C PRO A 74 -7.29 -12.10 7.21
N TYR A 75 -8.05 -13.16 7.48
CA TYR A 75 -8.56 -13.53 8.80
C TYR A 75 -7.49 -13.60 9.91
N GLU A 76 -6.24 -13.93 9.57
CA GLU A 76 -5.09 -13.97 10.50
C GLU A 76 -4.73 -12.61 11.13
N TYR A 77 -5.29 -11.50 10.64
CA TYR A 77 -5.11 -10.16 11.17
C TYR A 77 -6.10 -9.80 12.29
N GLU A 78 -7.20 -10.54 12.47
CA GLU A 78 -8.18 -10.22 13.53
C GLU A 78 -7.70 -10.50 14.96
N SER A 79 -6.50 -11.07 15.16
CA SER A 79 -5.88 -11.11 16.49
C SER A 79 -5.51 -9.69 16.93
N ARG A 80 -6.46 -9.06 17.63
CA ARG A 80 -6.46 -7.67 18.12
C ARG A 80 -5.19 -7.24 18.89
N SER A 81 -4.33 -8.18 19.30
CA SER A 81 -3.12 -7.89 20.08
C SER A 81 -1.95 -7.34 19.25
N ARG A 82 -1.92 -7.49 17.92
CA ARG A 82 -0.88 -6.86 17.06
C ARG A 82 -1.36 -5.61 16.31
N PHE A 83 -2.67 -5.37 16.32
CA PHE A 83 -3.26 -4.08 15.97
C PHE A 83 -3.39 -3.12 17.17
N SER A 84 -2.92 -3.51 18.37
CA SER A 84 -2.70 -2.55 19.46
C SER A 84 -1.47 -1.69 19.15
N THR A 85 -1.51 -1.00 18.01
CA THR A 85 -0.41 -0.21 17.52
C THR A 85 -0.54 1.19 18.05
N THR A 86 0.55 1.68 18.62
CA THR A 86 0.67 3.03 19.14
C THR A 86 0.81 4.09 18.04
N SER A 87 0.95 3.72 16.76
CA SER A 87 1.21 4.68 15.67
C SER A 87 0.66 4.24 14.31
N ILE A 88 -0.04 5.18 13.66
CA ILE A 88 -0.59 5.05 12.31
C ILE A 88 -0.11 6.25 11.48
N VAL A 89 0.37 5.99 10.26
CA VAL A 89 0.65 7.00 9.24
C VAL A 89 -0.32 6.81 8.09
N PHE A 90 -1.34 7.65 8.04
CA PHE A 90 -2.34 7.59 6.98
C PHE A 90 -1.87 8.38 5.75
N MET A 91 -1.80 7.72 4.59
CA MET A 91 -1.35 8.36 3.35
C MET A 91 -2.52 8.64 2.40
N LEU A 92 -2.65 9.92 2.05
CA LEU A 92 -3.61 10.40 1.06
C LEU A 92 -2.91 11.02 -0.14
N ARG A 93 -3.47 10.75 -1.32
CA ARG A 93 -3.11 11.41 -2.57
C ARG A 93 -4.39 11.85 -3.26
N ASN A 94 -4.33 12.99 -3.94
CA ASN A 94 -5.45 13.47 -4.75
C ASN A 94 -5.99 12.33 -5.66
N PRO A 95 -7.29 11.98 -5.60
CA PRO A 95 -7.86 10.86 -6.36
C PRO A 95 -7.60 10.95 -7.87
N ALA A 96 -7.61 12.16 -8.44
CA ALA A 96 -7.32 12.38 -9.86
C ALA A 96 -5.89 11.98 -10.27
N ARG A 97 -5.00 11.79 -9.28
CA ARG A 97 -3.63 11.29 -9.48
C ARG A 97 -3.45 9.85 -8.99
N ALA A 98 -4.14 9.46 -7.92
CA ALA A 98 -4.03 8.12 -7.34
C ALA A 98 -4.71 7.05 -8.19
N ILE A 99 -5.94 7.31 -8.65
CA ILE A 99 -6.75 6.35 -9.42
C ILE A 99 -6.06 5.94 -10.73
N PRO A 100 -5.56 6.87 -11.58
CA PRO A 100 -4.82 6.48 -12.79
C PRO A 100 -3.55 5.67 -12.48
N SER A 101 -2.88 5.96 -11.36
CA SER A 101 -1.68 5.23 -10.95
C SER A 101 -2.00 3.79 -10.55
N GLY A 102 -3.10 3.57 -9.82
CA GLY A 102 -3.57 2.21 -9.49
C GLY A 102 -4.01 1.43 -10.72
N LEU A 103 -4.69 2.09 -11.65
CA LEU A 103 -5.14 1.47 -12.91
C LEU A 103 -3.99 1.18 -13.87
N ASN A 104 -2.96 2.02 -13.91
CA ASN A 104 -1.72 1.71 -14.63
C ASN A 104 -1.10 0.40 -14.11
N TRP A 105 -1.02 0.23 -12.79
CA TRP A 105 -0.47 -1.00 -12.21
C TRP A 105 -1.31 -2.24 -12.59
N LEU A 106 -2.64 -2.15 -12.57
CA LEU A 106 -3.51 -3.24 -13.03
C LEU A 106 -3.29 -3.56 -14.51
N TRP A 107 -3.13 -2.54 -15.35
CA TRP A 107 -2.80 -2.72 -16.76
C TRP A 107 -1.43 -3.37 -16.94
N GLU A 108 -0.40 -2.92 -16.22
CA GLU A 108 0.93 -3.53 -16.25
C GLU A 108 0.88 -5.01 -15.86
N LYS A 109 0.12 -5.35 -14.81
CA LYS A 109 -0.09 -6.75 -14.41
C LYS A 109 -0.79 -7.57 -15.49
N LYS A 110 -1.85 -7.04 -16.10
CA LYS A 110 -2.59 -7.69 -17.19
C LYS A 110 -1.69 -7.98 -18.40
N TYR A 111 -0.80 -7.05 -18.74
CA TYR A 111 0.08 -7.15 -19.91
C TYR A 111 1.51 -7.61 -19.56
N GLN A 112 1.70 -8.17 -18.35
CA GLN A 112 2.98 -8.71 -17.87
C GLN A 112 4.16 -7.74 -18.05
N LYS A 113 3.91 -6.46 -17.81
CA LYS A 113 4.93 -5.42 -17.85
C LYS A 113 5.66 -5.34 -16.51
N ALA A 114 6.85 -4.76 -16.52
CA ALA A 114 7.57 -4.47 -15.28
C ALA A 114 6.71 -3.56 -14.38
N SER A 115 6.73 -3.82 -13.08
CA SER A 115 5.88 -3.11 -12.11
C SER A 115 6.27 -1.63 -12.04
N HIS A 116 5.30 -0.73 -12.16
CA HIS A 116 5.48 0.73 -12.12
C HIS A 116 6.49 1.27 -13.15
N SER A 117 6.59 0.61 -14.31
CA SER A 117 7.53 0.97 -15.38
C SER A 117 6.91 1.84 -16.47
N MET A 118 5.60 1.73 -16.70
CA MET A 118 4.93 2.32 -17.84
C MET A 118 3.59 2.95 -17.46
N LYS A 119 3.22 3.97 -18.25
CA LYS A 119 1.87 4.52 -18.21
C LYS A 119 1.00 3.75 -19.19
N MET A 120 -0.20 3.39 -18.75
CA MET A 120 -1.22 2.85 -19.64
C MET A 120 -1.48 3.86 -20.77
N PRO A 121 -1.57 3.41 -22.03
CA PRO A 121 -1.88 4.28 -23.15
C PRO A 121 -3.19 5.05 -22.92
N LEU A 122 -3.22 6.31 -23.34
CA LEU A 122 -4.37 7.19 -23.11
C LEU A 122 -5.66 6.65 -23.74
N ASP A 123 -5.57 6.02 -24.92
CA ASP A 123 -6.73 5.45 -25.59
C ASP A 123 -7.29 4.24 -24.84
N TYR A 124 -6.42 3.43 -24.25
CA TYR A 124 -6.84 2.33 -23.38
C TYR A 124 -7.53 2.86 -22.12
N TRP A 125 -6.99 3.92 -21.50
CA TRP A 125 -7.65 4.61 -20.39
C TRP A 125 -9.05 5.07 -20.75
N ARG A 126 -9.20 5.75 -21.91
CA ARG A 126 -10.48 6.28 -22.38
C ARG A 126 -11.47 5.17 -22.65
N ALA A 127 -11.06 4.09 -23.31
CA ALA A 127 -11.91 2.93 -23.59
C ALA A 127 -12.40 2.28 -22.29
N MET A 128 -11.48 1.91 -21.39
CA MET A 128 -11.82 1.29 -20.11
C MET A 128 -12.71 2.21 -19.26
N ARG A 129 -12.39 3.51 -19.18
CA ARG A 129 -13.26 4.48 -18.51
C ARG A 129 -14.65 4.43 -19.12
N ASN A 130 -14.79 4.63 -20.43
CA ASN A 130 -16.10 4.71 -21.08
C ASN A 130 -16.92 3.42 -20.90
N GLU A 131 -16.28 2.25 -20.96
CA GLU A 131 -16.94 0.96 -20.76
C GLU A 131 -17.40 0.73 -19.31
N THR A 132 -16.64 1.25 -18.33
CA THR A 132 -16.88 0.97 -16.90
C THR A 132 -17.49 2.14 -16.13
N PHE A 133 -17.62 3.32 -16.74
CA PHE A 133 -18.10 4.55 -16.09
C PHE A 133 -19.54 4.42 -15.58
N GLU A 134 -20.37 3.70 -16.33
CA GLU A 134 -21.79 3.49 -16.03
C GLU A 134 -22.01 2.26 -15.11
N THR A 135 -21.33 1.15 -15.39
CA THR A 135 -21.68 -0.18 -14.83
C THR A 135 -20.57 -0.85 -14.01
N GLY A 136 -19.34 -0.34 -14.09
CA GLY A 136 -18.17 -0.97 -13.50
C GLY A 136 -18.01 -0.75 -11.99
N VAL A 137 -16.92 -1.31 -11.44
CA VAL A 137 -16.54 -1.15 -10.02
C VAL A 137 -16.18 0.32 -9.70
N PHE A 138 -15.80 1.10 -10.72
CA PHE A 138 -15.51 2.52 -10.64
C PHE A 138 -16.67 3.41 -11.12
N SER A 139 -17.91 2.88 -11.21
CA SER A 139 -19.01 3.67 -11.74
C SER A 139 -19.34 4.86 -10.83
N ILE A 140 -19.74 5.97 -11.45
CA ILE A 140 -20.07 7.20 -10.70
C ILE A 140 -21.27 7.00 -9.78
N HIS A 141 -22.19 6.08 -10.14
CA HIS A 141 -23.34 5.72 -9.33
C HIS A 141 -22.96 4.95 -8.06
N LYS A 142 -22.03 3.99 -8.18
CA LYS A 142 -21.52 3.26 -7.01
C LYS A 142 -20.67 4.16 -6.11
N TRP A 143 -19.88 5.06 -6.71
CA TRP A 143 -19.13 6.04 -5.93
C TRP A 143 -20.04 6.95 -5.14
N LYS A 144 -21.06 7.57 -5.77
CA LYS A 144 -22.04 8.43 -5.08
C LYS A 144 -22.73 7.71 -3.93
N ALA A 145 -23.17 6.47 -4.14
CA ALA A 145 -23.82 5.66 -3.11
C ALA A 145 -22.90 5.25 -1.93
N MET A 146 -21.59 5.46 -2.02
CA MET A 146 -20.64 5.22 -0.92
C MET A 146 -20.30 6.48 -0.12
N ILE A 147 -20.69 7.66 -0.60
CA ILE A 147 -20.41 8.97 0.04
C ILE A 147 -21.67 9.62 0.62
N ASP A 148 -22.84 9.10 0.27
CA ASP A 148 -24.15 9.41 0.86
C ASP A 148 -24.48 8.38 1.96
#